data_AF-A0A365H621-F1
#
_entry.id   AF-A0A365H621-F1
#
_cell.length_a   1.000
_cell.length_b   1.000
_cell.length_c   1.000
_cell.angle_alpha   90.00
_cell.angle_beta   90.00
_cell.angle_gamma   90.00
#
_symmetry.space_group_name_H-M   'P 1'
#
loop_
_entity.id
_entity.type
_entity.pdbx_description
1 polymer ?
#
loop_
_entity_poly.entity_id
_entity_poly.type
_entity_poly.pdbx_seq_one_letter_code
_entity_poly.pdbx_strand_id
1 'polypeptide(L)'
;MTSGHGAVHEWVRRRVHPVVTAALRADSHALGAALAVPSGGGLDPHTSDFVRDARRLVLVCATGLTAVLELHRPARDRSGRDVCRACGAVGCPTLRLVAEVLAAHSARPAPIDRAEAWRRADACLVRRPVPLDVREFEHGFVARPAAGHDKDRRRPMRWPG
;
A
#
# COMPACT_ATOMS: atom_id res chain seq x y z
N MET A 1 21.40 -5.44 -10.76
CA MET A 1 21.28 -4.13 -10.08
C MET A 1 20.82 -4.37 -8.65
N THR A 2 21.72 -4.32 -7.66
CA THR A 2 21.34 -4.42 -6.24
C THR A 2 20.66 -3.12 -5.83
N SER A 3 19.34 -3.12 -5.76
CA SER A 3 18.59 -2.01 -5.17
C SER A 3 19.08 -1.79 -3.74
N GLY A 4 19.50 -0.56 -3.40
CA GLY A 4 19.99 -0.22 -2.06
C GLY A 4 18.95 -0.53 -0.99
N HIS A 5 19.38 -0.68 0.28
CA HIS A 5 18.50 -1.06 1.38
C HIS A 5 17.22 -0.20 1.48
N GLY A 6 17.32 1.12 1.28
CA GLY A 6 16.16 2.00 1.25
C GLY A 6 15.12 1.65 0.19
N ALA A 7 15.56 1.19 -0.99
CA ALA A 7 14.65 0.78 -2.06
C ALA A 7 13.94 -0.54 -1.73
N VAL A 8 14.65 -1.50 -1.12
CA VAL A 8 14.03 -2.77 -0.66
C VAL A 8 13.04 -2.51 0.46
N HIS A 9 13.40 -1.68 1.44
CA HIS A 9 12.51 -1.28 2.53
C HIS A 9 11.21 -0.64 2.01
N GLU A 10 11.34 0.34 1.13
CA GLU A 10 10.20 1.02 0.53
C GLU A 10 9.35 0.07 -0.34
N TRP A 11 9.98 -0.85 -1.06
CA TRP A 11 9.27 -1.87 -1.84
C TRP A 11 8.40 -2.77 -0.95
N VAL A 12 8.94 -3.23 0.19
CA VAL A 12 8.21 -4.09 1.14
C VAL A 12 7.11 -3.28 1.82
N ARG A 13 7.40 -2.04 2.25
CA ARG A 13 6.41 -1.13 2.86
C ARG A 13 5.20 -0.93 1.94
N ARG A 14 5.41 -0.70 0.64
CA ARG A 14 4.32 -0.53 -0.34
C ARG A 14 3.44 -1.75 -0.54
N ARG A 15 3.90 -2.95 -0.16
CA ARG A 15 3.11 -4.20 -0.23
C ARG A 15 2.43 -4.53 1.09
N VAL A 16 3.08 -4.25 2.22
CA VAL A 16 2.50 -4.50 3.55
C VAL A 16 1.41 -3.48 3.88
N HIS A 17 1.63 -2.20 3.59
CA HIS A 17 0.70 -1.13 4.01
C HIS A 17 -0.73 -1.29 3.45
N PRO A 18 -0.95 -1.61 2.15
CA PRO A 18 -2.29 -1.86 1.64
C PRO A 18 -3.00 -3.04 2.31
N VAL A 19 -2.26 -4.08 2.73
CA VAL A 19 -2.82 -5.24 3.43
C VAL A 19 -3.36 -4.83 4.79
N VAL A 20 -2.62 -4.01 5.55
CA VAL A 20 -3.09 -3.45 6.83
C VAL A 20 -4.37 -2.64 6.61
N THR A 21 -4.37 -1.74 5.61
CA THR A 21 -5.55 -0.92 5.31
C THR A 21 -6.76 -1.75 4.91
N ALA A 22 -6.57 -2.77 4.06
CA ALA A 22 -7.64 -3.66 3.64
C ALA A 22 -8.21 -4.44 4.82
N ALA A 23 -7.36 -4.99 5.68
CA ALA A 23 -7.78 -5.77 6.84
C ALA A 23 -8.49 -4.90 7.90
N LEU A 24 -8.04 -3.66 8.12
CA LEU A 24 -8.73 -2.73 9.03
C LEU A 24 -10.14 -2.41 8.55
N ARG A 25 -10.34 -2.29 7.22
CA ARG A 25 -11.62 -1.97 6.59
C ARG A 25 -12.55 -3.15 6.40
N ALA A 26 -12.03 -4.38 6.43
CA ALA A 26 -12.87 -5.57 6.35
C ALA A 26 -13.86 -5.55 7.53
N ASP A 27 -15.15 -5.67 7.21
CA ASP A 27 -16.21 -5.75 8.21
C ASP A 27 -16.32 -7.19 8.73
N SER A 28 -15.87 -7.42 9.96
CA SER A 28 -15.94 -8.73 10.61
C SER A 28 -17.36 -9.23 10.84
N HIS A 29 -18.33 -8.33 11.02
CA HIS A 29 -19.73 -8.70 11.20
C HIS A 29 -20.35 -9.14 9.88
N ALA A 30 -20.08 -8.43 8.79
CA ALA A 30 -20.51 -8.84 7.46
C ALA A 30 -19.90 -10.20 7.05
N LEU A 31 -18.62 -10.44 7.38
CA LEU A 31 -17.99 -11.75 7.18
C LEU A 31 -18.68 -12.85 7.98
N GLY A 32 -18.98 -12.60 9.27
CA GLY A 32 -19.71 -13.55 10.11
C GLY A 32 -21.13 -13.84 9.60
N ALA A 33 -21.85 -12.81 9.13
CA ALA A 33 -23.18 -12.96 8.55
C ALA A 33 -23.15 -13.77 7.25
N ALA A 34 -22.17 -13.53 6.37
CA ALA A 34 -21.99 -14.29 5.14
C ALA A 34 -21.72 -15.78 5.39
N LEU A 35 -20.99 -16.11 6.47
CA LEU A 35 -20.76 -17.49 6.89
C LEU A 35 -22.00 -18.18 7.48
N ALA A 36 -22.98 -17.41 7.98
CA ALA A 36 -24.20 -17.92 8.59
C ALA A 36 -25.30 -18.27 7.57
N VAL A 37 -25.19 -17.82 6.31
CA VAL A 37 -26.17 -18.10 5.26
C VAL A 37 -25.92 -19.51 4.69
N PRO A 38 -26.89 -20.45 4.79
CA PRO A 38 -26.75 -21.78 4.19
C PRO A 38 -26.70 -21.64 2.67
N SER A 39 -25.52 -21.79 2.09
CA SER A 39 -25.36 -21.91 0.64
C SER A 39 -25.41 -23.39 0.27
N GLY A 40 -26.07 -23.76 -0.83
CA GLY A 40 -26.31 -25.15 -1.27
C GLY A 40 -25.07 -26.00 -1.62
N GLY A 41 -23.89 -25.53 -1.22
CA GLY A 41 -22.57 -26.17 -1.28
C GLY A 41 -21.64 -25.48 -0.29
N GLY A 42 -22.05 -25.40 0.99
CA GLY A 42 -21.40 -24.61 2.03
C GLY A 42 -19.92 -24.93 2.24
N LEU A 43 -19.20 -23.94 2.79
CA LEU A 43 -17.81 -24.13 3.22
C LEU A 43 -17.75 -25.24 4.27
N ASP A 44 -16.71 -26.07 4.23
CA ASP A 44 -16.46 -27.01 5.30
C ASP A 44 -16.13 -26.25 6.62
N PRO A 45 -16.22 -26.92 7.78
CA PRO A 45 -15.99 -26.28 9.07
C PRO A 45 -14.63 -25.57 9.17
N HIS A 46 -13.56 -26.16 8.63
CA HIS A 46 -12.23 -25.59 8.72
C HIS A 46 -12.09 -24.33 7.87
N THR A 47 -12.65 -24.33 6.66
CA THR A 47 -12.66 -23.14 5.82
C THR A 47 -13.50 -22.02 6.44
N SER A 48 -14.63 -22.36 7.06
CA SER A 48 -15.48 -21.38 7.76
C SER A 48 -14.77 -20.74 8.96
N ASP A 49 -14.08 -21.54 9.76
CA ASP A 49 -13.29 -21.07 10.90
C ASP A 49 -12.14 -20.18 10.44
N PHE A 50 -11.43 -20.56 9.38
CA PHE A 50 -10.39 -19.73 8.79
C PHE A 50 -10.92 -18.37 8.32
N VAL A 51 -12.04 -18.33 7.60
CA VAL A 51 -12.64 -17.07 7.12
C VAL A 51 -13.08 -16.18 8.30
N ARG A 52 -13.59 -16.78 9.37
CA ARG A 52 -13.98 -16.05 10.60
C ARG A 52 -12.77 -15.36 11.24
N ASP A 53 -11.63 -16.02 11.27
CA ASP A 53 -10.40 -15.50 11.86
C ASP A 53 -9.53 -14.68 10.87
N ALA A 54 -9.81 -14.75 9.57
CA ALA A 54 -8.95 -14.21 8.51
C ALA A 54 -8.58 -12.75 8.74
N ARG A 55 -9.56 -11.90 9.08
CA ARG A 55 -9.30 -10.47 9.36
C ARG A 55 -8.27 -10.28 10.48
N ARG A 56 -8.46 -11.00 11.60
CA ARG A 56 -7.57 -10.94 12.77
C ARG A 56 -6.18 -11.45 12.41
N LEU A 57 -6.10 -12.61 11.76
CA LEU A 57 -4.83 -13.22 11.34
C LEU A 57 -4.05 -12.30 10.41
N VAL A 58 -4.71 -11.72 9.40
CA VAL A 58 -4.07 -10.76 8.49
C VAL A 58 -3.58 -9.52 9.24
N LEU A 59 -4.36 -8.97 10.17
CA LEU A 59 -3.92 -7.82 10.97
C LEU A 59 -2.69 -8.15 11.83
N VAL A 60 -2.67 -9.30 12.49
CA VAL A 60 -1.53 -9.74 13.31
C VAL A 60 -0.28 -9.89 12.45
N CYS A 61 -0.37 -10.61 11.34
CA CYS A 61 0.74 -10.80 10.41
C CYS A 61 1.24 -9.47 9.83
N ALA A 62 0.35 -8.61 9.36
CA ALA A 62 0.71 -7.35 8.73
C ALA A 62 1.29 -6.33 9.74
N THR A 63 0.79 -6.32 10.98
CA THR A 63 1.36 -5.51 12.06
C THR A 63 2.74 -6.01 12.46
N GLY A 64 2.93 -7.33 12.56
CA GLY A 64 4.24 -7.93 12.78
C GLY A 64 5.26 -7.56 11.70
N LEU A 65 4.86 -7.65 10.42
CA LEU A 65 5.70 -7.20 9.30
C LEU A 65 6.00 -5.70 9.35
N THR A 66 5.04 -4.87 9.79
CA THR A 66 5.25 -3.43 10.00
C THR A 66 6.28 -3.17 11.10
N ALA A 67 6.23 -3.91 12.21
CA ALA A 67 7.23 -3.81 13.27
C ALA A 67 8.64 -4.21 12.79
N VAL A 68 8.74 -5.28 11.98
CA VAL A 68 10.01 -5.67 11.33
C VAL A 68 10.52 -4.56 10.42
N LEU A 69 9.64 -3.93 9.62
CA LEU A 69 10.02 -2.79 8.77
C LEU A 69 10.55 -1.60 9.57
N GLU A 70 9.94 -1.27 10.70
CA GLU A 70 10.40 -0.17 11.56
C GLU A 70 11.75 -0.48 12.21
N LEU A 71 11.95 -1.72 12.67
CA LEU A 71 13.24 -2.17 13.21
C LEU A 71 14.35 -2.10 12.15
N HIS A 72 14.04 -2.53 10.93
CA HIS A 72 14.95 -2.54 9.79
C HIS A 72 14.84 -1.29 8.92
N ARG A 73 14.44 -0.13 9.47
CA ARG A 73 14.35 1.10 8.68
C ARG A 73 15.72 1.58 8.18
N PRO A 74 15.78 2.30 7.05
CA PRO A 74 17.02 2.90 6.57
C PRO A 74 17.56 3.92 7.56
N ALA A 75 18.89 3.93 7.74
CA ALA A 75 19.63 4.89 8.53
C ALA A 75 20.89 5.31 7.76
N ARG A 76 21.52 6.40 8.19
CA ARG A 76 22.80 6.86 7.63
C ARG A 76 23.95 6.43 8.54
N ASP A 77 24.98 5.82 7.97
CA ASP A 77 26.23 5.57 8.68
C ASP A 77 27.09 6.84 8.82
N ARG A 78 28.22 6.77 9.52
CA ARG A 78 29.16 7.91 9.69
C ARG A 78 29.70 8.46 8.36
N SER A 79 29.64 7.68 7.28
CA SER A 79 30.03 8.08 5.93
C SER A 79 28.86 8.59 5.07
N GLY A 80 27.66 8.67 5.63
CA GLY A 80 26.46 9.13 4.93
C GLY A 80 25.80 8.08 4.03
N ARG A 81 26.24 6.82 4.07
CA ARG A 81 25.65 5.73 3.26
C ARG A 81 24.37 5.22 3.90
N ASP A 82 23.41 4.82 3.06
CA ASP A 82 22.19 4.13 3.52
C ASP A 82 22.54 2.73 4.00
N VAL A 83 22.30 2.47 5.29
CA VAL A 83 22.47 1.18 5.95
C VAL A 83 21.19 0.79 6.66
N CYS A 84 21.00 -0.50 6.89
CA CYS A 84 19.94 -1.00 7.75
C CYS A 84 20.20 -0.63 9.20
N ARG A 85 19.23 0.00 9.88
CA ARG A 85 19.37 0.37 11.30
C ARG A 85 19.68 -0.83 12.21
N ALA A 86 18.98 -1.94 12.04
CA ALA A 86 19.19 -3.14 12.86
C ALA A 86 20.44 -3.93 12.48
N CYS A 87 20.73 -4.11 11.18
CA CYS A 87 21.85 -4.94 10.73
C CYS A 87 23.19 -4.19 10.67
N GLY A 88 23.19 -2.85 10.63
CA GLY A 88 24.40 -2.04 10.43
C GLY A 88 25.06 -2.16 9.06
N ALA A 89 24.40 -2.80 8.09
CA ALA A 89 24.95 -3.13 6.78
C ALA A 89 24.20 -2.44 5.64
N VAL A 90 24.88 -2.25 4.51
CA VAL A 90 24.31 -1.65 3.27
C VAL A 90 23.18 -2.52 2.68
N GLY A 91 23.21 -3.82 2.98
CA GLY A 91 22.13 -4.76 2.66
C GLY A 91 21.41 -5.23 3.92
N CYS A 92 20.14 -5.62 3.77
CA CYS A 92 19.36 -6.24 4.83
C CYS A 92 18.88 -7.62 4.39
N PRO A 93 19.53 -8.72 4.84
CA PRO A 93 19.13 -10.08 4.51
C PRO A 93 17.67 -10.36 4.88
N THR A 94 17.22 -9.88 6.05
CA THR A 94 15.85 -10.02 6.53
C THR A 94 14.84 -9.42 5.57
N LEU A 95 14.98 -8.14 5.21
CA LEU A 95 14.04 -7.50 4.30
C LEU A 95 14.13 -8.03 2.88
N ARG A 96 15.28 -8.54 2.46
CA ARG A 96 15.41 -9.23 1.17
C ARG A 96 14.61 -10.53 1.16
N LEU A 97 14.71 -11.35 2.21
CA LEU A 97 13.92 -12.58 2.33
C LEU A 97 12.41 -12.27 2.40
N VAL A 98 12.02 -11.26 3.17
CA VAL A 98 10.61 -10.81 3.21
C VAL A 98 10.17 -10.36 1.81
N ALA A 99 11.01 -9.63 1.07
CA ALA A 99 10.68 -9.20 -0.28
C ALA A 99 10.49 -10.40 -1.23
N GLU A 100 11.34 -11.41 -1.13
CA GLU A 100 11.25 -12.66 -1.91
C GLU A 100 9.95 -13.41 -1.59
N VAL A 101 9.60 -13.58 -0.32
CA VAL A 101 8.35 -14.23 0.11
C VAL A 101 7.12 -13.47 -0.41
N LEU A 102 7.10 -12.14 -0.25
CA LEU A 102 5.99 -11.32 -0.76
C LEU A 102 5.88 -11.35 -2.29
N ALA A 103 7.00 -11.48 -3.00
CA ALA A 103 7.03 -11.63 -4.45
C ALA A 103 6.48 -13.01 -4.87
N ALA A 104 6.89 -14.08 -4.18
CA ALA A 104 6.46 -15.44 -4.45
C ALA A 104 4.95 -15.64 -4.27
N HIS A 105 4.38 -15.10 -3.18
CA HIS A 105 2.96 -15.26 -2.87
C HIS A 105 2.05 -14.24 -3.57
N SER A 106 2.56 -13.52 -4.58
CA SER A 106 1.81 -12.52 -5.33
C SER A 106 0.99 -11.61 -4.40
N ALA A 107 1.61 -11.12 -3.31
CA ALA A 107 1.08 -10.03 -2.51
C ALA A 107 1.12 -8.75 -3.36
N ARG A 108 0.31 -8.75 -4.44
CA ARG A 108 0.06 -7.62 -5.30
C ARG A 108 -0.88 -6.72 -4.51
N PRO A 109 -0.67 -5.38 -4.58
CA PRO A 109 -1.71 -4.47 -4.12
C PRO A 109 -3.03 -4.90 -4.76
N ALA A 110 -4.06 -5.13 -3.95
CA ALA A 110 -5.39 -5.41 -4.48
C ALA A 110 -5.73 -4.31 -5.51
N PRO A 111 -6.43 -4.65 -6.61
CA PRO A 111 -6.95 -3.66 -7.53
C PRO A 111 -7.62 -2.55 -6.72
N ILE A 112 -7.18 -1.31 -6.93
CA ILE A 112 -7.71 -0.18 -6.19
C ILE A 112 -9.13 0.04 -6.72
N ASP A 113 -10.13 -0.18 -5.87
CA ASP A 113 -11.50 0.15 -6.24
C ASP A 113 -11.65 1.66 -6.48
N ARG A 114 -12.66 2.05 -7.26
CA ARG A 114 -12.89 3.46 -7.62
C ARG A 114 -13.00 4.37 -6.39
N ALA A 115 -13.65 3.92 -5.33
CA ALA A 115 -13.79 4.72 -4.11
C ALA A 115 -12.45 4.90 -3.39
N GLU A 116 -11.60 3.88 -3.38
CA GLU A 116 -10.25 3.97 -2.85
C GLU A 116 -9.33 4.86 -3.69
N ALA A 117 -9.47 4.84 -5.01
CA ALA A 117 -8.77 5.78 -5.88
C ALA A 117 -9.12 7.23 -5.53
N TRP A 118 -10.41 7.52 -5.32
CA TRP A 118 -10.87 8.84 -4.91
C TRP A 118 -10.37 9.26 -3.53
N ARG A 119 -10.40 8.36 -2.52
CA ARG A 119 -9.86 8.66 -1.18
C ARG A 119 -8.36 8.95 -1.20
N ARG A 120 -7.60 8.22 -2.01
CA ARG A 120 -6.15 8.48 -2.18
C ARG A 120 -5.90 9.81 -2.88
N ALA A 121 -6.69 10.14 -3.90
CA ALA A 121 -6.63 11.42 -4.57
C ALA A 121 -6.93 12.56 -3.57
N ASP A 122 -7.98 12.43 -2.78
CA ASP A 122 -8.38 13.40 -1.77
C ASP A 122 -7.27 13.61 -0.72
N ALA A 123 -6.72 12.54 -0.14
CA ALA A 123 -5.61 12.64 0.82
C ALA A 123 -4.33 13.30 0.23
N CYS A 124 -4.09 13.15 -1.08
CA CYS A 124 -2.99 13.84 -1.76
C CYS A 124 -3.29 15.32 -2.04
N LEU A 125 -4.54 15.65 -2.40
CA LEU A 125 -4.98 16.99 -2.79
C LEU A 125 -5.24 17.90 -1.58
N VAL A 126 -5.75 17.36 -0.46
CA VAL A 126 -5.96 18.12 0.79
C VAL A 126 -4.64 18.69 1.33
N ARG A 127 -3.50 18.08 1.01
CA ARG A 127 -2.17 18.55 1.44
C ARG A 127 -1.55 19.58 0.51
N ARG A 128 -2.15 19.86 -0.66
CA ARG A 128 -1.66 20.82 -1.65
C ARG A 128 -2.84 21.39 -2.44
N PRO A 129 -3.43 22.52 -2.01
CA PRO A 129 -4.42 23.19 -2.84
C PRO A 129 -3.78 23.53 -4.19
N VAL A 130 -4.31 22.93 -5.26
CA VAL A 130 -3.89 23.21 -6.64
C VAL A 130 -4.93 24.14 -7.24
N PRO A 131 -4.57 25.37 -7.63
CA PRO A 131 -5.52 26.26 -8.30
C PRO A 131 -5.96 25.63 -9.62
N LEU A 132 -7.28 25.61 -9.86
CA LEU A 132 -7.89 25.07 -11.06
C LEU A 132 -8.43 26.21 -11.92
N ASP A 133 -8.15 26.15 -13.22
CA ASP A 133 -8.86 26.87 -14.27
C ASP A 133 -10.06 26.03 -14.71
N VAL A 134 -11.26 26.57 -14.57
CA VAL A 134 -12.51 25.90 -14.96
C VAL A 134 -13.05 26.60 -16.19
N ARG A 135 -13.15 25.87 -17.30
CA ARG A 135 -13.68 26.38 -18.56
C ARG A 135 -14.96 25.63 -18.93
N GLU A 136 -15.98 26.39 -19.27
CA GLU A 136 -17.24 25.87 -19.80
C GLU A 136 -17.10 25.55 -21.30
N PHE A 137 -17.82 24.52 -21.74
CA PHE A 137 -18.03 24.16 -23.14
C PHE A 137 -19.50 23.71 -23.33
N GLU A 138 -19.92 23.51 -24.57
CA GLU A 138 -21.33 23.33 -24.97
C GLU A 138 -22.15 22.32 -24.14
N HIS A 139 -21.49 21.30 -23.56
CA HIS A 139 -22.16 20.26 -22.77
C HIS A 139 -21.54 20.04 -21.37
N GLY A 140 -20.79 21.02 -20.84
CA GLY A 140 -20.31 20.93 -19.46
C GLY A 140 -19.07 21.75 -19.13
N PHE A 141 -18.33 21.28 -18.13
CA PHE A 141 -17.17 21.96 -17.59
C PHE A 141 -15.92 21.09 -17.67
N VAL A 142 -14.79 21.72 -17.96
CA VAL A 142 -13.46 21.11 -17.84
C VAL A 142 -12.65 21.90 -16.82
N ALA A 143 -12.20 21.22 -15.76
CA ALA A 143 -11.23 21.76 -14.81
C ALA A 143 -9.82 21.31 -15.18
N ARG A 144 -8.88 22.25 -15.32
CA ARG A 144 -7.45 22.01 -15.54
C ARG A 144 -6.63 22.73 -14.47
N PRO A 145 -5.40 22.27 -14.12
CA PRO A 145 -4.53 23.07 -13.27
C PRO A 145 -4.25 24.44 -13.90
N ALA A 146 -4.37 25.52 -13.13
CA ALA A 146 -4.12 26.88 -13.62
C ALA A 146 -2.65 27.04 -14.05
N ALA A 147 -2.42 27.47 -15.28
CA ALA A 147 -1.09 27.68 -15.85
C ALA A 147 -0.42 28.91 -15.18
N GLY A 148 0.21 28.69 -14.03
CA GLY A 148 0.90 29.74 -13.27
C GLY A 148 1.75 29.25 -12.10
N HIS A 149 1.47 28.06 -11.56
CA HIS A 149 2.25 27.44 -10.48
C HIS A 149 3.26 26.38 -10.94
N ASP A 150 3.42 26.19 -12.25
CA ASP A 150 4.21 25.11 -12.85
C ASP A 150 5.44 25.62 -13.62
N LYS A 151 6.33 26.35 -12.94
CA LYS A 151 7.70 26.52 -13.43
C LYS A 151 8.66 25.42 -12.94
N ASP A 152 8.20 24.50 -12.07
CA ASP A 152 9.07 23.55 -11.38
C ASP A 152 8.74 22.05 -11.61
N ARG A 153 7.77 21.68 -12.47
CA ARG A 153 7.46 20.26 -12.78
C ARG A 153 7.57 19.89 -14.26
N ARG A 154 8.60 20.39 -14.96
CA ARG A 154 9.12 19.67 -16.14
C ARG A 154 9.88 18.40 -15.71
N ARG A 155 9.18 17.45 -15.09
CA ARG A 155 9.60 16.05 -15.06
C ARG A 155 8.44 15.21 -15.60
N PRO A 156 8.56 14.59 -16.78
CA PRO A 156 7.50 13.77 -17.32
C PRO A 156 7.21 12.62 -16.37
N MET A 157 5.95 12.54 -15.92
CA MET A 157 5.43 11.45 -15.10
C MET A 157 5.40 10.18 -15.97
N ARG A 158 6.39 9.29 -15.77
CA ARG A 158 6.38 7.95 -16.36
C ARG A 158 5.31 7.12 -15.65
N TRP A 159 4.25 6.77 -16.36
CA TRP A 159 3.31 5.72 -15.96
C TRP A 159 4.00 4.36 -16.11
N PRO A 160 3.98 3.48 -15.09
CA PRO A 160 4.37 2.09 -15.27
C PRO A 160 3.21 1.34 -15.95
N GLY A 161 3.51 0.77 -17.12
CA GLY A 161 2.74 -0.33 -17.70
C GLY A 161 3.04 -1.65 -17.01
#